data_AF-A0A1H3I5T6-F1
#
_entry.id   AF-A0A1H3I5T6-F1
#
_cell.length_a   1.000
_cell.length_b   1.000
_cell.length_c   1.000
_cell.angle_alpha   90.00
_cell.angle_beta   90.00
_cell.angle_gamma   90.00
#
_symmetry.space_group_name_H-M   'P 1'
#
loop_
_entity.id
_entity.type
_entity.pdbx_description
1 polymer ?
#
loop_
_entity_poly.entity_id
_entity_poly.type
_entity_poly.pdbx_seq_one_letter_code
_entity_poly.pdbx_strand_id
1 'polypeptide(L)'
;MKRILILSLASLFYTGAAMADPALGLWKTEVDDGAYAHVEISPCGANVCGTIVQTFNDSGEYNSPNKGKQIVRAMSPKGEGAYEGKVWRPSNDKIYFGKMQVGGKKLTLKGCVAGGLLCASQKWTKIN
;
A
#
# COMPACT_ATOMS: atom_id res chain seq x y z
N MET A 1 -22.07 -40.76 -49.55
CA MET A 1 -22.65 -39.69 -48.71
C MET A 1 -21.82 -39.58 -47.42
N LYS A 2 -20.85 -38.65 -47.36
CA LYS A 2 -19.93 -38.50 -46.23
C LYS A 2 -20.56 -37.57 -45.19
N ARG A 3 -20.88 -38.12 -44.01
CA ARG A 3 -21.37 -37.36 -42.84
C ARG A 3 -20.17 -36.70 -42.17
N ILE A 4 -20.11 -35.37 -42.22
CA ILE A 4 -19.10 -34.57 -41.51
C ILE A 4 -19.65 -34.34 -40.09
N LEU A 5 -19.06 -35.02 -39.11
CA LEU A 5 -19.29 -34.77 -37.68
C LEU A 5 -18.40 -33.59 -37.25
N ILE A 6 -19.00 -32.42 -37.06
CA ILE A 6 -18.33 -31.24 -36.51
C ILE A 6 -18.38 -31.36 -34.99
N LEU A 7 -17.25 -31.73 -34.37
CA LEU A 7 -17.06 -31.64 -32.92
C LEU A 7 -16.74 -30.18 -32.57
N SER A 8 -17.74 -29.44 -32.10
CA SER A 8 -17.57 -28.10 -31.54
C SER A 8 -16.98 -28.18 -30.13
N LEU A 9 -15.67 -27.96 -30.02
CA LEU A 9 -14.96 -27.88 -28.74
C LEU A 9 -15.17 -26.48 -28.13
N ALA A 10 -16.14 -26.34 -27.24
CA ALA A 10 -16.39 -25.11 -26.50
C ALA A 10 -15.35 -24.96 -25.37
N SER A 11 -14.26 -24.25 -25.64
CA SER A 11 -13.29 -23.84 -24.63
C SER A 11 -13.86 -22.72 -23.76
N LEU A 12 -14.26 -23.06 -22.53
CA LEU A 12 -14.63 -22.12 -21.48
C LEU A 12 -13.38 -21.36 -21.03
N PHE A 13 -13.20 -20.12 -21.49
CA PHE A 13 -12.23 -19.20 -20.92
C PHE A 13 -12.73 -18.72 -19.56
N TYR A 14 -12.14 -19.26 -18.49
CA TYR A 14 -12.36 -18.76 -17.13
C TYR A 14 -11.53 -17.48 -16.95
N THR A 15 -12.11 -16.33 -17.27
CA THR A 15 -11.53 -15.03 -16.89
C THR A 15 -11.71 -14.85 -15.39
N GLY A 16 -10.72 -15.27 -14.60
CA GLY A 16 -10.68 -14.96 -13.18
C GLY A 16 -10.71 -13.44 -12.99
N ALA A 17 -11.69 -12.95 -12.24
CA ALA A 17 -11.76 -11.53 -11.90
C ALA A 17 -10.51 -11.17 -11.08
N ALA A 18 -9.60 -10.40 -11.67
CA ALA A 18 -8.48 -9.81 -10.95
C ALA A 18 -9.05 -8.76 -9.98
N MET A 19 -9.20 -9.14 -8.71
CA MET A 19 -9.50 -8.15 -7.68
C MET A 19 -8.28 -7.23 -7.52
N ALA A 20 -8.51 -5.93 -7.58
CA ALA A 20 -7.46 -4.95 -7.31
C ALA A 20 -6.93 -5.14 -5.88
N ASP A 21 -5.60 -5.09 -5.72
CA ASP A 21 -4.98 -5.18 -4.40
C ASP A 21 -5.54 -4.07 -3.48
N PRO A 22 -6.07 -4.41 -2.29
CA PRO A 22 -6.81 -3.46 -1.46
C PRO A 22 -5.94 -2.31 -0.94
N ALA A 23 -4.61 -2.47 -0.92
CA ALA A 23 -3.67 -1.43 -0.51
C ALA A 23 -3.52 -0.32 -1.55
N LEU A 24 -3.82 -0.58 -2.83
CA LEU A 24 -3.64 0.39 -3.90
C LEU A 24 -4.55 1.61 -3.70
N GLY A 25 -4.02 2.78 -4.05
CA GLY A 25 -4.75 4.06 -4.02
C GLY A 25 -4.09 5.11 -3.13
N LEU A 26 -4.85 6.18 -2.88
CA LEU A 26 -4.37 7.36 -2.15
C LEU A 26 -4.79 7.30 -0.69
N TRP A 27 -3.83 7.46 0.21
CA TRP A 27 -4.00 7.35 1.65
C TRP A 27 -3.61 8.62 2.37
N LYS A 28 -4.45 9.09 3.29
CA LYS A 28 -4.13 10.15 4.23
C LYS A 28 -3.49 9.55 5.48
N THR A 29 -2.32 10.05 5.85
CA THR A 29 -1.66 9.64 7.10
C THR A 29 -2.39 10.20 8.32
N GLU A 30 -2.15 9.58 9.47
CA GLU A 30 -2.48 10.21 10.75
C GLU A 30 -1.68 11.50 10.90
N VAL A 31 -2.22 12.47 11.64
CA VAL A 31 -1.49 13.70 11.98
C VAL A 31 -0.43 13.35 13.02
N ASP A 32 0.83 13.65 12.70
CA ASP A 32 1.99 13.49 13.57
C ASP A 32 2.73 14.83 13.58
N ASP A 33 2.99 15.36 14.78
CA ASP A 33 3.64 16.67 14.97
C ASP A 33 3.01 17.81 14.15
N GLY A 34 1.68 17.86 14.11
CA GLY A 34 0.92 18.89 13.40
C GLY A 34 0.89 18.76 11.87
N ALA A 35 1.55 17.74 11.31
CA ALA A 35 1.60 17.49 9.87
C ALA A 35 1.00 16.15 9.47
N TYR A 36 0.50 16.05 8.24
CA TYR A 36 0.10 14.80 7.61
C TYR A 36 0.46 14.79 6.12
N ALA A 37 0.43 13.62 5.50
CA ALA A 37 0.74 13.43 4.10
C ALA A 37 -0.38 12.70 3.37
N HIS A 38 -0.46 12.91 2.06
CA HIS A 38 -1.09 11.95 1.16
C HIS A 38 -0.02 11.06 0.57
N VAL A 39 -0.23 9.76 0.67
CA VAL A 39 0.67 8.72 0.21
C VAL A 39 -0.04 7.92 -0.87
N GLU A 40 0.52 7.91 -2.07
CA GLU A 40 0.04 7.07 -3.15
C GLU A 40 0.71 5.70 -3.05
N ILE A 41 -0.11 4.65 -2.87
CA ILE A 41 0.33 3.26 -2.87
C ILE A 41 0.09 2.66 -4.24
N SER A 42 1.16 2.21 -4.88
CA SER A 42 1.18 1.63 -6.22
C SER A 42 1.97 0.31 -6.28
N PRO A 43 1.77 -0.52 -7.31
CA PRO A 43 2.56 -1.73 -7.50
C PRO A 43 4.03 -1.42 -7.76
N CYS A 44 4.93 -2.22 -7.19
CA CYS A 44 6.37 -2.16 -7.42
C CYS A 44 6.94 -3.58 -7.55
N GLY A 45 6.69 -4.21 -8.70
CA GLY A 45 6.94 -5.64 -8.92
C GLY A 45 5.84 -6.48 -8.26
N ALA A 46 6.22 -7.50 -7.50
CA ALA A 46 5.29 -8.36 -6.75
C ALA A 46 4.82 -7.75 -5.40
N ASN A 47 5.24 -6.52 -5.10
CA ASN A 47 4.98 -5.84 -3.83
C ASN A 47 4.19 -4.54 -4.08
N VAL A 48 3.78 -3.90 -2.99
CA VAL A 48 3.26 -2.52 -3.02
C VAL A 48 4.25 -1.54 -2.37
N CYS A 49 4.28 -0.32 -2.91
CA CYS A 49 5.16 0.76 -2.50
C CYS A 49 4.36 2.06 -2.35
N GLY A 50 4.71 2.88 -1.37
CA GLY A 50 3.97 4.10 -1.03
C GLY A 50 4.86 5.34 -1.05
N THR A 51 4.50 6.33 -1.86
CA THR A 51 5.25 7.57 -2.06
C THR A 51 4.46 8.77 -1.56
N ILE A 52 5.12 9.70 -0.88
CA ILE A 52 4.50 10.94 -0.42
C ILE A 52 4.25 11.84 -1.63
N VAL A 53 2.98 12.10 -1.97
CA VAL A 53 2.59 12.92 -3.13
C VAL A 53 2.10 14.31 -2.73
N GLN A 54 1.59 14.48 -1.51
CA GLN A 54 1.20 15.79 -0.96
C GLN A 54 1.50 15.84 0.54
N THR A 55 1.75 17.04 1.07
CA THR A 55 2.06 17.27 2.48
C THR A 55 1.31 18.48 3.01
N PHE A 56 0.81 18.37 4.23
CA PHE A 56 -0.07 19.35 4.85
C PHE A 56 0.33 19.62 6.29
N ASN A 57 0.16 20.86 6.74
CA ASN A 57 0.31 21.28 8.13
C ASN A 57 -0.86 22.20 8.51
N ASP A 58 -0.74 22.92 9.63
CA ASP A 58 -1.70 23.91 10.12
C ASP A 58 -2.02 25.04 9.12
N SER A 59 -1.07 25.35 8.24
CA SER A 59 -1.17 26.42 7.23
C SER A 59 -1.73 25.95 5.89
N GLY A 60 -1.98 24.64 5.72
CA GLY A 60 -2.47 24.04 4.48
C GLY A 60 -1.44 23.15 3.77
N GLU A 61 -1.55 23.01 2.45
CA GLU A 61 -0.57 22.27 1.66
C GLU A 61 0.77 23.03 1.64
N TYR A 62 1.86 22.33 1.92
CA TYR A 62 3.21 22.88 1.86
C TYR A 62 4.15 21.91 1.14
N ASN A 63 5.31 22.41 0.68
CA ASN A 63 6.29 21.57 -0.02
C ASN A 63 7.35 21.03 0.95
N SER A 64 7.07 19.88 1.57
CA SER A 64 8.01 19.21 2.47
C SER A 64 9.24 18.67 1.73
N PRO A 65 10.44 18.66 2.34
CA PRO A 65 11.60 17.92 1.82
C PRO A 65 11.39 16.40 1.74
N ASN A 66 10.28 15.89 2.30
CA ASN A 66 9.91 14.49 2.24
C ASN A 66 8.99 14.16 1.06
N LYS A 67 8.45 15.16 0.36
CA LYS A 67 7.64 14.95 -0.85
C LYS A 67 8.46 14.21 -1.91
N GLY A 68 7.85 13.21 -2.55
CA GLY A 68 8.50 12.31 -3.50
C GLY A 68 9.30 11.16 -2.87
N LYS A 69 9.50 11.13 -1.55
CA LYS A 69 10.17 10.01 -0.88
C LYS A 69 9.21 8.86 -0.60
N GLN A 70 9.76 7.65 -0.66
CA GLN A 70 9.03 6.41 -0.45
C GLN A 70 9.01 6.01 1.03
N ILE A 71 7.83 6.07 1.65
CA ILE A 71 7.59 5.73 3.05
C ILE A 71 7.24 4.25 3.24
N VAL A 72 6.45 3.66 2.33
CA VAL A 72 6.13 2.22 2.32
C VAL A 72 7.01 1.52 1.30
N ARG A 73 7.84 0.57 1.75
CA ARG A 73 8.92 -0.02 0.95
C ARG A 73 8.77 -1.53 0.83
N ALA A 74 8.50 -1.99 -0.40
CA ALA A 74 8.43 -3.40 -0.77
C ALA A 74 7.56 -4.22 0.19
N MET A 75 6.33 -3.78 0.41
CA MET A 75 5.35 -4.52 1.21
C MET A 75 4.82 -5.69 0.40
N SER A 76 5.20 -6.90 0.80
CA SER A 76 4.76 -8.16 0.21
C SER A 76 3.41 -8.57 0.81
N PRO A 77 2.40 -8.89 -0.02
CA PRO A 77 1.11 -9.34 0.46
C PRO A 77 1.23 -10.70 1.18
N LYS A 78 0.55 -10.82 2.31
CA LYS A 78 0.46 -12.04 3.14
C LYS A 78 -0.93 -12.67 3.16
N GLY A 79 -1.87 -12.09 2.41
CA GLY A 79 -3.28 -12.49 2.40
C GLY A 79 -4.12 -11.67 3.39
N GLU A 80 -5.44 -11.66 3.21
CA GLU A 80 -6.40 -11.01 4.12
C GLU A 80 -6.10 -9.52 4.43
N GLY A 81 -5.51 -8.81 3.46
CA GLY A 81 -5.10 -7.41 3.63
C GLY A 81 -3.88 -7.20 4.52
N ALA A 82 -3.18 -8.26 4.93
CA ALA A 82 -1.90 -8.17 5.64
C ALA A 82 -0.72 -8.08 4.67
N TYR A 83 0.29 -7.28 5.03
CA TYR A 83 1.54 -7.14 4.28
C TYR A 83 2.73 -6.98 5.22
N GLU A 84 3.90 -7.38 4.73
CA GLU A 84 5.17 -7.21 5.44
C GLU A 84 6.26 -6.69 4.51
N GLY A 85 7.12 -5.83 5.03
CA GLY A 85 8.16 -5.18 4.25
C GLY A 85 8.96 -4.21 5.11
N LYS A 86 9.19 -3.01 4.57
CA LYS A 86 9.95 -1.96 5.24
C LYS A 86 9.16 -0.66 5.27
N VAL A 87 9.41 0.15 6.30
CA VAL A 87 8.85 1.50 6.42
C VAL A 87 9.99 2.46 6.74
N TRP A 88 10.07 3.56 6.01
CA TRP A 88 10.99 4.65 6.31
C TRP A 88 10.32 5.66 7.24
N ARG A 89 11.00 6.11 8.29
CA ARG A 89 10.50 7.16 9.20
C ARG A 89 11.24 8.47 8.93
N PRO A 90 10.54 9.53 8.49
CA PRO A 90 11.18 10.81 8.19
C PRO A 90 11.88 11.46 9.39
N SER A 91 11.31 11.35 10.60
CA SER A 91 11.80 12.07 11.79
C SER A 91 13.19 11.66 12.29
N ASN A 92 13.68 10.49 11.88
CA ASN A 92 15.01 10.02 12.27
C ASN A 92 15.77 9.33 11.12
N ASP A 93 15.25 9.44 9.90
CA ASP A 93 15.81 8.88 8.68
C ASP A 93 16.13 7.37 8.73
N LYS A 94 15.41 6.60 9.56
CA LYS A 94 15.63 5.15 9.71
C LYS A 94 14.60 4.32 8.96
N ILE A 95 15.03 3.15 8.53
CA ILE A 95 14.18 2.13 7.91
C ILE A 95 13.92 1.03 8.95
N TYR A 96 12.65 0.70 9.10
CA TYR A 96 12.11 -0.26 10.06
C TYR A 96 11.51 -1.46 9.36
N PHE A 97 11.45 -2.59 10.06
CA PHE A 97 10.59 -3.68 9.63
C PHE A 97 9.14 -3.22 9.75
N GLY A 98 8.40 -3.38 8.65
CA GLY A 98 7.06 -2.86 8.48
C GLY A 98 6.02 -3.97 8.47
N LYS A 99 4.94 -3.79 9.23
CA LYS A 99 3.69 -4.54 9.06
C LYS A 99 2.57 -3.59 8.65
N MET A 100 1.78 -3.99 7.66
CA MET A 100 0.64 -3.22 7.19
C MET A 100 -0.61 -4.09 7.20
N GLN A 101 -1.72 -3.56 7.72
CA GLN A 101 -3.04 -4.19 7.67
C GLN A 101 -4.01 -3.25 6.98
N VAL A 102 -4.65 -3.72 5.92
CA VAL A 102 -5.63 -2.97 5.13
C VAL A 102 -7.00 -3.60 5.31
N GLY A 103 -8.02 -2.77 5.56
CA GLY A 103 -9.40 -3.18 5.69
C GLY A 103 -10.36 -2.08 5.26
N GLY A 104 -11.03 -2.27 4.11
CA GLY A 104 -11.90 -1.25 3.52
C GLY A 104 -11.15 0.06 3.27
N LYS A 105 -11.58 1.13 3.95
CA LYS A 105 -10.97 2.47 3.86
C LYS A 105 -9.94 2.76 4.97
N LYS A 106 -9.48 1.76 5.71
CA LYS A 106 -8.54 1.91 6.82
C LYS A 106 -7.28 1.11 6.55
N LEU A 107 -6.13 1.70 6.88
CA LEU A 107 -4.82 1.05 6.82
C LEU A 107 -4.11 1.31 8.15
N THR A 108 -3.57 0.27 8.77
CA THR A 108 -2.70 0.40 9.94
C THR A 108 -1.28 0.06 9.53
N LEU A 109 -0.36 1.01 9.69
CA LEU A 109 1.06 0.85 9.38
C LEU A 109 1.85 0.80 10.68
N LYS A 110 2.61 -0.27 10.90
CA LYS A 110 3.50 -0.42 12.06
C LYS A 110 4.94 -0.50 11.59
N GLY A 111 5.81 0.31 12.19
CA GLY A 111 7.27 0.23 12.04
C GLY A 111 7.92 -0.17 13.35
N CYS A 112 8.67 -1.27 13.37
CA CYS A 112 9.38 -1.75 14.56
C CYS A 112 10.89 -1.71 14.34
N VAL A 113 11.65 -1.35 15.39
CA VAL A 113 13.11 -1.50 15.43
C VAL A 113 13.52 -2.96 15.21
N ALA A 114 14.74 -3.19 14.72
CA ALA A 114 15.33 -4.53 14.67
C ALA A 114 15.30 -5.13 16.10
N GLY A 115 14.64 -6.27 16.27
CA GLY A 115 14.37 -6.90 17.58
C GLY A 115 12.94 -6.74 18.10
N GLY A 116 12.06 -6.00 17.42
CA GLY A 116 10.60 -6.05 17.62
C GLY A 116 10.03 -5.40 18.88
N LEU A 117 10.88 -4.89 19.78
CA LEU A 117 10.46 -4.40 21.10
C LEU A 117 9.90 -2.96 21.11
N LEU A 118 10.32 -2.13 20.16
CA LEU A 118 9.88 -0.73 20.03
C LEU A 118 9.20 -0.52 18.68
N CYS A 119 7.88 -0.41 18.70
CA CYS A 119 7.05 -0.23 17.51
C CYS A 119 6.27 1.07 17.59
N ALA A 120 6.25 1.83 16.49
CA ALA A 120 5.30 2.90 16.29
C ALA A 120 4.21 2.44 15.32
N SER A 121 2.98 2.90 15.53
CA SER A 121 1.85 2.60 14.65
C SER A 121 1.17 3.87 14.20
N GLN A 122 0.71 3.89 12.96
CA GLN A 122 -0.10 4.96 12.38
C GLN A 122 -1.37 4.38 11.76
N LYS A 123 -2.46 5.13 11.83
CA LYS A 123 -3.74 4.79 11.20
C LYS A 123 -4.03 5.73 10.04
N TRP A 124 -4.09 5.18 8.84
CA TRP A 124 -4.33 5.94 7.62
C TRP A 124 -5.75 5.70 7.12
N THR A 125 -6.29 6.70 6.45
CA THR A 125 -7.62 6.67 5.84
C THR A 125 -7.50 6.77 4.34
N LYS A 126 -8.25 5.94 3.64
CA LYS A 126 -8.31 5.96 2.18
C LYS A 126 -9.09 7.19 1.72
N ILE A 127 -8.53 7.93 0.77
CA ILE A 127 -9.15 9.15 0.23
C ILE A 127 -10.05 8.76 -0.95
N ASN A 128 -9.56 7.85 -1.82
CA ASN A 128 -10.22 7.42 -3.06
C ASN A 128 -10.26 5.90 -3.17
#